data_AF-A0ABD0RB43-F1
#
_entry.id   AF-A0ABD0RB43-F1
#
_cell.length_a   1.000
_cell.length_b   1.000
_cell.length_c   1.000
_cell.angle_alpha   90.00
_cell.angle_beta   90.00
_cell.angle_gamma   90.00
#
_symmetry.space_group_name_H-M   'P 1'
#
loop_
_entity.id
_entity.type
_entity.pdbx_description
1 polymer ?
#
loop_
_entity_poly.entity_id
_entity_poly.type
_entity_poly.pdbx_seq_one_letter_code
_entity_poly.pdbx_strand_id
1 'polypeptide(L)' 'DHELLVRCTKGQEYVKVVLTGGRMVGAVLIGDTDLEETFENLILNQMDLSRYGEELLNPNIDIEDYFD' A
#
# COMPACT_ATOMS: atom_id res chain seq x y z
N ASP A 1 4.87 17.25 1.83
CA ASP A 1 5.46 16.19 2.66
C ASP A 1 5.09 14.84 2.11
N HIS A 2 6.06 13.92 2.11
CA HIS A 2 5.90 12.55 1.64
C HIS A 2 6.09 11.60 2.81
N GLU A 3 5.25 10.57 2.87
CA GLU A 3 5.32 9.51 3.86
C GLU A 3 5.68 8.19 3.17
N LEU A 4 6.48 7.38 3.85
CA LEU A 4 6.95 6.10 3.36
C LEU A 4 6.51 5.01 4.32
N LEU A 5 5.74 4.05 3.82
CA LEU A 5 5.37 2.85 4.56
C LEU A 5 6.14 1.68 3.97
N VAL A 6 6.67 0.80 4.83
CA VAL A 6 7.49 -0.34 4.41
C VAL A 6 7.13 -1.58 5.21
N ARG A 7 6.86 -2.68 4.50
CA ARG A 7 6.78 -4.04 5.03
C ARG A 7 7.86 -4.89 4.35
N CYS A 8 8.58 -5.68 5.13
CA CYS A 8 9.61 -6.56 4.60
C CYS A 8 9.61 -7.87 5.37
N THR A 9 9.42 -8.96 4.63
CA THR A 9 9.54 -10.32 5.15
C THR A 9 10.76 -10.96 4.48
N LYS A 10 11.82 -11.16 5.26
CA LYS A 10 13.14 -11.54 4.74
C LYS A 10 13.07 -12.82 3.91
N GLY A 11 13.45 -12.72 2.64
CA GLY A 11 13.48 -13.84 1.70
C GLY A 11 12.13 -14.19 1.08
N GLN A 12 11.08 -13.41 1.36
CA GLN A 12 9.74 -13.63 0.83
C GLN A 12 9.28 -12.41 0.02
N GLU A 13 9.20 -11.24 0.65
CA GLU A 13 8.62 -10.05 0.01
C GLU A 13 9.16 -8.73 0.57
N TYR A 14 9.05 -7.70 -0.26
CA TYR A 14 9.29 -6.31 0.11
C TYR A 14 8.22 -5.42 -0.51
N VAL A 15 7.50 -4.70 0.34
CA VAL A 15 6.45 -3.76 -0.04
C VAL A 15 6.84 -2.39 0.49
N LYS A 16 6.91 -1.41 -0.40
CA LYS A 16 7.12 -0.01 -0.06
C LYS A 16 6.07 0.85 -0.74
N VAL A 17 5.43 1.72 0.02
CA VAL A 17 4.42 2.67 -0.48
C VAL A 17 4.88 4.10 -0.24
N VAL A 18 4.59 4.98 -1.18
CA VAL A 18 4.81 6.42 -1.08
C VAL A 18 3.46 7.13 -1.03
N LEU A 19 3.22 7.85 0.05
CA LEU A 19 2.04 8.70 0.22
C LEU A 19 2.42 10.18 0.10
N THR A 20 1.52 10.98 -0.48
CA THR A 20 1.62 12.44 -0.52
C THR A 20 0.28 13.03 -0.12
N GLY A 21 0.23 13.75 1.00
CA GLY A 21 -1.03 14.30 1.51
C GLY A 21 -2.10 13.23 1.72
N GLY A 22 -1.71 12.07 2.26
CA GLY A 22 -2.60 10.93 2.49
C GLY A 22 -2.88 10.05 1.28
N ARG A 23 -2.49 10.44 0.06
CA ARG A 23 -2.82 9.70 -1.16
C ARG A 23 -1.65 8.88 -1.66
N MET A 24 -1.92 7.65 -2.11
CA MET A 24 -0.88 6.81 -2.72
C MET A 24 -0.46 7.39 -4.06
N VAL A 25 0.85 7.60 -4.23
CA VAL A 25 1.44 8.13 -5.47
C VAL A 25 2.43 7.16 -6.10
N GLY A 26 2.74 6.05 -5.44
CA GLY A 26 3.58 5.01 -5.98
C GLY A 26 3.84 3.89 -4.97
N ALA A 27 4.22 2.73 -5.49
CA ALA A 27 4.63 1.58 -4.71
C ALA A 27 5.78 0.82 -5.38
N VAL A 28 6.54 0.08 -4.58
CA VAL A 28 7.50 -0.92 -5.01
C VAL A 28 7.10 -2.24 -4.37
N LEU A 29 6.77 -3.22 -5.20
CA LEU A 29 6.37 -4.56 -4.82
C LEU A 29 7.43 -5.54 -5.34
N ILE A 30 7.95 -6.38 -4.46
CA ILE A 30 8.94 -7.41 -4.78
C ILE A 30 8.50 -8.70 -4.09
N GLY A 31 8.46 -9.79 -4.86
CA GLY A 31 7.99 -11.09 -4.39
C GLY A 31 6.56 -11.34 -4.85
N ASP A 32 5.87 -12.23 -4.16
CA ASP A 32 4.47 -12.59 -4.39
C ASP A 32 3.64 -11.84 -3.33
N THR A 33 3.02 -10.72 -3.71
CA THR A 33 2.40 -9.79 -2.75
C THR A 33 0.88 -9.74 -2.82
N ASP A 34 0.30 -10.12 -3.95
CA ASP A 34 -1.14 -10.02 -4.25
C ASP A 34 -1.72 -8.61 -4.07
N LEU A 35 -0.90 -7.56 -4.11
CA LEU A 35 -1.29 -6.15 -3.86
C LEU A 35 -1.28 -5.29 -5.13
N GLU A 36 -0.89 -5.85 -6.28
CA GLU A 36 -0.60 -5.10 -7.50
C GLU A 36 -1.84 -4.37 -8.03
N GLU A 37 -2.97 -5.08 -8.15
CA GLU A 37 -4.23 -4.51 -8.64
C GLU A 37 -4.83 -3.52 -7.65
N THR A 38 -4.86 -3.86 -6.36
CA THR A 38 -5.35 -2.95 -5.33
C THR A 38 -4.57 -1.64 -5.33
N PHE A 39 -3.23 -1.70 -5.34
CA PHE A 39 -2.40 -0.50 -5.27
C PHE A 39 -2.46 0.33 -6.56
N GLU A 40 -2.59 -0.31 -7.72
CA GLU A 40 -2.89 0.40 -8.98
C GLU A 40 -4.18 1.20 -8.84
N ASN A 41 -5.27 0.58 -8.36
CA ASN A 41 -6.55 1.23 -8.15
C ASN A 41 -6.47 2.39 -7.14
N LEU A 42 -5.73 2.22 -6.03
CA LEU A 42 -5.53 3.28 -5.03
C LEU A 42 -4.79 4.49 -5.63
N ILE A 43 -3.77 4.24 -6.46
CA ILE A 43 -3.02 5.29 -7.16
C ILE A 43 -3.91 5.99 -8.20
N LEU A 44 -4.64 5.24 -9.02
CA LEU A 44 -5.50 5.80 -10.07
C LEU A 44 -6.64 6.64 -9.49
N ASN A 45 -7.29 6.15 -8.44
CA ASN A 45 -8.44 6.81 -7.81
C ASN A 45 -8.02 7.93 -6.84
N GLN A 46 -6.73 8.05 -6.54
CA GLN A 46 -6.19 9.07 -5.64
C GLN A 46 -6.90 9.07 -4.27
N MET A 47 -7.24 7.91 -3.72
CA MET A 47 -8.00 7.85 -2.47
C MET A 47 -7.21 8.42 -1.28
N ASP A 48 -7.91 9.05 -0.34
CA ASP A 48 -7.30 9.56 0.89
C ASP A 48 -7.17 8.43 1.91
N LEU A 49 -5.93 8.02 2.15
CA LEU A 49 -5.55 6.91 3.01
C LEU A 49 -5.05 7.36 4.39
N SER A 50 -5.17 8.65 4.73
CA SER A 50 -4.62 9.24 5.96
C SER A 50 -5.06 8.52 7.25
N ARG A 51 -6.18 7.78 7.20
CA ARG A 51 -6.78 7.08 8.33
C ARG A 51 -6.20 5.69 8.57
N TYR A 52 -5.53 5.11 7.58
CA TYR A 52 -5.07 3.72 7.61
C TYR A 52 -3.62 3.60 8.07
N GLY A 53 -2.74 4.54 7.66
CA GLY A 53 -1.33 4.54 8.09
C GLY A 53 -0.64 3.19 7.82
N GLU A 54 0.07 2.65 8.80
CA GLU A 54 0.78 1.36 8.68
C GLU A 54 -0.14 0.14 8.46
N GLU A 55 -1.42 0.21 8.84
CA GLU A 55 -2.38 -0.89 8.64
C GLU A 55 -2.62 -1.18 7.15
N LEU A 56 -2.34 -0.23 6.25
CA LEU A 56 -2.35 -0.46 4.79
C LEU A 56 -1.46 -1.62 4.37
N LEU A 57 -0.40 -1.90 5.15
CA LEU A 57 0.55 -2.95 4.84
C LEU A 57 0.33 -4.20 5.69
N ASN A 58 -0.71 -4.27 6.52
CA ASN A 58 -0.94 -5.43 7.37
C ASN A 58 -1.34 -6.64 6.50
N PRO A 59 -0.54 -7.72 6.44
CA PRO A 59 -0.84 -8.87 5.57
C PRO A 59 -2.03 -9.70 6.05
N ASN A 60 -2.56 -9.43 7.25
CA ASN A 60 -3.76 -10.10 7.76
C ASN A 60 -5.04 -9.33 7.47
N ILE A 61 -4.93 -8.15 6.84
CA ILE A 61 -6.05 -7.30 6.45
C ILE A 61 -6.18 -7.41 4.95
N ASP A 62 -7.38 -7.77 4.49
CA ASP A 62 -7.70 -7.62 3.07
C ASP A 62 -8.00 -6.15 2.82
N ILE A 63 -7.12 -5.50 2.07
CA ILE A 63 -7.23 -4.08 1.81
C ILE A 63 -8.31 -3.79 0.75
N GLU A 64 -8.64 -4.75 -0.11
CA GLU A 64 -9.65 -4.59 -1.15
C GLU A 64 -11.04 -4.36 -0.55
N ASP A 65 -11.35 -5.07 0.54
CA ASP A 65 -12.60 -4.94 1.29
C ASP A 65 -12.88 -3.52 1.84
N TYR A 66 -11.85 -2.68 1.99
CA TYR A 66 -12.01 -1.30 2.46
C TYR A 66 -12.36 -0.31 1.34
N PHE A 67 -12.14 -0.71 0.09
CA PHE A 67 -12.12 0.18 -1.07
C PHE A 67 -13.11 -0.20 -2.18
N ASP A 68 -13.78 -1.35 -2.07
CA ASP A 68 -15.05 -1.69 -2.75
C ASP A 68 -16.28 -1.05 -2.08
#